data_AF-A0A377Z260-F1
#
_entry.id   AF-A0A377Z260-F1
#
_cell.length_a   1.000
_cell.length_b   1.000
_cell.length_c   1.000
_cell.angle_alpha   90.00
_cell.angle_beta   90.00
_cell.angle_gamma   90.00
#
_symmetry.space_group_name_H-M   'P 1'
#
loop_
_entity.id
_entity.type
_entity.pdbx_description
1 polymer ?
#
loop_
_entity_poly.entity_id
_entity_poly.type
_entity_poly.pdbx_seq_one_letter_code
_entity_poly.pdbx_strand_id
1 'polypeptide(L)'
;MSKNIEIKNTSTELFYDLAKRSFEASWKTMQICVVTAFRTLLMTADFMSAFIRLTINHVCHNFDKFYHAGRPNHGNIEEVNYEEVGRTACT
;
A
#
# COMPACT_ATOMS: atom_id res chain seq x y z
N MET A 1 -14.54 24.86 18.56
CA MET A 1 -13.90 24.82 17.23
C MET A 1 -14.17 23.45 16.63
N SER A 2 -14.88 23.41 15.52
CA SER A 2 -15.29 22.19 14.82
C SER A 2 -14.05 21.41 14.39
N LYS A 3 -13.93 20.15 14.81
CA LYS A 3 -12.93 19.23 14.25
C LYS A 3 -13.26 19.11 12.76
N ASN A 4 -12.35 19.59 11.91
CA ASN A 4 -12.51 19.46 10.46
C ASN A 4 -12.82 18.01 10.14
N ILE A 5 -13.95 17.78 9.50
CA ILE A 5 -14.22 16.52 8.82
C ILE A 5 -13.26 16.55 7.63
N GLU A 6 -12.04 16.05 7.84
CA GLU A 6 -11.11 15.79 6.75
C GLU A 6 -11.83 14.73 5.91
N ILE A 7 -12.33 15.14 4.75
CA ILE A 7 -12.99 14.22 3.82
C ILE A 7 -11.89 13.27 3.38
N LYS A 8 -11.82 12.11 4.04
CA LYS A 8 -10.98 11.00 3.59
C LYS A 8 -11.46 10.62 2.21
N ASN A 9 -10.59 10.80 1.24
CA ASN A 9 -10.87 10.44 -0.13
C ASN A 9 -11.00 8.90 -0.21
N THR A 10 -12.16 8.40 -0.62
CA THR A 10 -12.45 6.95 -0.68
C THR A 10 -11.39 6.19 -1.47
N SER A 11 -10.94 6.74 -2.59
CA SER A 11 -9.89 6.15 -3.43
C SER A 11 -8.56 6.05 -2.68
N THR A 12 -8.24 7.04 -1.85
CA THR A 12 -7.04 7.08 -0.99
C THR A 12 -7.12 6.01 0.11
N GLU A 13 -8.27 5.85 0.76
CA GLU A 13 -8.46 4.77 1.74
C GLU A 13 -8.35 3.38 1.10
N LEU A 14 -9.00 3.18 -0.05
CA LEU A 14 -8.94 1.92 -0.79
C LEU A 14 -7.51 1.62 -1.28
N PHE A 15 -6.79 2.64 -1.74
CA PHE A 15 -5.40 2.51 -2.15
C PHE A 15 -4.51 2.11 -0.98
N TYR A 16 -4.67 2.78 0.16
CA TYR A 16 -3.92 2.45 1.37
C TYR A 16 -4.21 1.03 1.87
N ASP A 17 -5.48 0.61 1.93
CA ASP A 17 -5.86 -0.75 2.32
C ASP A 17 -5.23 -1.79 1.40
N LEU A 18 -5.33 -1.58 0.08
CA LEU A 18 -4.74 -2.48 -0.89
C LEU A 18 -3.22 -2.53 -0.78
N ALA A 19 -2.54 -1.38 -0.66
CA ALA A 19 -1.10 -1.33 -0.49
C ALA A 19 -0.64 -2.07 0.77
N LYS A 20 -1.33 -1.88 1.90
CA LYS A 20 -1.04 -2.57 3.15
C LYS A 20 -1.20 -4.08 3.01
N ARG A 21 -2.32 -4.54 2.46
CA ARG A 21 -2.59 -5.98 2.27
C ARG A 21 -1.64 -6.63 1.28
N SER A 22 -1.30 -5.94 0.18
CA SER A 22 -0.31 -6.40 -0.80
C SER A 22 1.08 -6.51 -0.18
N PHE A 23 1.46 -5.55 0.67
CA PHE A 23 2.71 -5.60 1.42
C PHE A 23 2.73 -6.80 2.36
N GLU A 24 1.71 -6.96 3.21
CA GLU A 24 1.64 -8.05 4.19
C GLU A 24 1.68 -9.43 3.53
N ALA A 25 0.93 -9.62 2.44
CA ALA A 25 0.92 -10.86 1.69
C ALA A 25 2.31 -11.16 1.07
N SER A 26 2.89 -10.18 0.39
CA SER A 26 4.20 -10.33 -0.25
C SER A 26 5.31 -10.56 0.78
N TRP A 27 5.25 -9.86 1.92
CA TRP A 27 6.20 -9.99 3.01
C TRP A 27 6.16 -11.37 3.65
N LYS A 28 4.96 -11.91 3.91
CA LYS A 28 4.80 -13.30 4.38
C LYS A 28 5.42 -14.30 3.42
N THR A 29 5.16 -14.17 2.11
CA THR A 29 5.80 -15.03 1.09
C THR A 29 7.32 -14.89 1.12
N MET A 30 7.85 -13.67 1.20
CA MET A 30 9.28 -13.43 1.28
C MET A 30 9.90 -14.10 2.52
N GLN A 31 9.25 -14.00 3.68
CA GLN A 31 9.70 -14.63 4.92
C GLN A 31 9.73 -16.16 4.85
N ILE A 32 8.85 -16.78 4.06
CA ILE A 32 8.83 -18.24 3.82
C ILE A 32 9.96 -18.65 2.88
N CYS A 33 10.22 -17.86 1.83
CA CYS A 33 11.24 -18.17 0.83
C CYS A 33 12.67 -17.98 1.33
N VAL A 34 12.88 -17.19 2.40
CA VAL A 34 14.21 -16.79 2.84
C VAL A 34 14.72 -17.67 3.98
N VAL A 35 15.89 -18.29 3.76
CA VAL A 35 16.64 -19.05 4.77
C VAL A 35 17.10 -18.12 5.89
N THR A 36 17.10 -18.61 7.14
CA THR A 36 17.42 -17.86 8.37
C THR A 36 18.68 -16.98 8.27
N ALA A 37 19.71 -17.42 7.53
CA ALA A 37 20.96 -16.70 7.32
C ALA A 37 20.82 -15.34 6.61
N PHE A 38 19.74 -15.13 5.84
CA PHE A 38 19.49 -13.89 5.08
C PHE A 38 18.47 -12.97 5.76
N ARG A 39 17.94 -13.34 6.94
CA ARG A 39 16.92 -12.54 7.66
C ARG A 39 17.40 -11.14 8.03
N THR A 40 18.68 -10.97 8.34
CA THR A 40 19.27 -9.67 8.67
C THR A 40 19.31 -8.72 7.47
N LEU A 41 19.46 -9.26 6.26
CA LEU A 41 19.46 -8.48 5.02
C LEU A 41 18.05 -7.95 4.67
N LEU A 42 17.01 -8.73 4.98
CA LEU A 42 15.62 -8.32 4.78
C LEU A 42 15.20 -7.12 5.64
N MET A 43 15.92 -6.85 6.73
CA MET A 43 15.63 -5.75 7.64
C MET A 43 16.46 -4.50 7.34
N THR A 44 17.28 -4.51 6.30
CA THR A 44 18.04 -3.33 5.88
C THR A 44 17.08 -2.27 5.33
N ALA A 45 17.39 -1.00 5.60
CA ALA A 45 16.60 0.12 5.09
C ALA A 45 16.50 0.09 3.55
N ASP A 46 17.58 -0.30 2.87
CA ASP A 46 17.64 -0.41 1.41
C ASP A 46 16.68 -1.48 0.88
N PHE A 47 16.68 -2.67 1.48
CA PHE A 47 15.77 -3.74 1.09
C PHE A 47 14.31 -3.34 1.35
N MET A 48 14.01 -2.84 2.56
CA MET A 48 12.65 -2.46 2.94
C MET A 48 12.13 -1.34 2.05
N SER A 49 12.96 -0.33 1.76
CA SER A 49 12.62 0.75 0.82
C SER A 49 12.32 0.22 -0.57
N ALA A 50 13.16 -0.67 -1.12
CA ALA A 50 12.94 -1.29 -2.42
C ALA A 50 11.65 -2.12 -2.43
N PHE A 51 11.40 -2.90 -1.38
CA PHE A 51 10.23 -3.77 -1.27
C PHE A 51 8.92 -2.97 -1.16
N ILE A 52 8.91 -1.88 -0.39
CA ILE A 52 7.77 -0.95 -0.32
C ILE A 52 7.54 -0.30 -1.69
N ARG A 53 8.59 0.20 -2.34
CA ARG A 53 8.48 0.81 -3.68
C ARG A 53 7.89 -0.15 -4.71
N LEU A 54 8.34 -1.40 -4.74
CA LEU A 54 7.81 -2.43 -5.63
C LEU A 54 6.33 -2.74 -5.33
N THR A 55 5.97 -2.80 -4.04
CA THR A 55 4.59 -3.00 -3.62
C THR A 55 3.69 -1.87 -4.10
N ILE A 56 4.07 -0.62 -3.83
CA ILE A 56 3.32 0.56 -4.25
C ILE A 56 3.20 0.62 -5.78
N ASN A 57 4.30 0.36 -6.50
CA ASN A 57 4.28 0.32 -7.95
C ASN A 57 3.31 -0.74 -8.49
N HIS A 58 3.28 -1.93 -7.89
CA HIS A 58 2.33 -2.98 -8.25
C HIS A 58 0.88 -2.54 -8.01
N VAL A 59 0.61 -1.90 -6.88
CA VAL A 59 -0.72 -1.38 -6.53
C VAL A 59 -1.15 -0.30 -7.52
N CYS A 60 -0.30 0.69 -7.82
CA CYS A 60 -0.61 1.74 -8.81
C CYS A 60 -1.03 1.16 -10.17
N HIS A 61 -0.29 0.17 -10.68
CA HIS A 61 -0.54 -0.41 -12.00
C HIS A 61 -1.77 -1.34 -12.06
N ASN A 62 -2.30 -1.76 -10.91
CA ASN A 62 -3.39 -2.73 -10.85
C ASN A 62 -4.58 -2.25 -10.02
N PHE A 63 -4.53 -1.02 -9.48
CA PHE A 63 -5.56 -0.47 -8.60
C PHE A 63 -6.94 -0.54 -9.25
N ASP A 64 -7.05 -0.05 -10.48
CA ASP A 64 -8.29 -0.12 -11.25
C ASP A 64 -8.69 -1.57 -11.50
N LYS A 65 -7.78 -2.53 -11.70
CA LYS A 65 -8.20 -3.94 -11.86
C LYS A 65 -8.77 -4.54 -10.58
N PHE A 66 -8.26 -4.14 -9.42
CA PHE A 66 -8.76 -4.60 -8.12
C PHE A 66 -10.08 -3.94 -7.73
N TYR A 67 -10.31 -2.71 -8.20
CA TYR A 67 -11.46 -1.90 -7.83
C TYR A 67 -12.38 -1.50 -8.99
N HIS A 68 -12.18 -1.97 -10.22
CA HIS A 68 -13.16 -1.90 -11.31
C HIS A 68 -13.98 -3.19 -11.41
N ALA A 69 -15.20 -3.02 -11.94
CA ALA A 69 -16.31 -3.95 -12.15
C ALA A 69 -17.32 -4.07 -10.98
N GLY A 70 -18.37 -3.23 -11.05
CA GLY A 70 -19.69 -3.47 -10.44
C GLY A 70 -19.88 -3.25 -8.93
N ARG A 71 -19.02 -2.50 -8.23
CA ARG A 71 -19.14 -2.21 -6.80
C ARG A 71 -19.55 -0.75 -6.55
N PRO A 72 -20.45 -0.48 -5.59
CA PRO A 72 -20.97 0.88 -5.37
C PRO A 72 -19.93 1.91 -4.90
N ASN A 73 -18.76 1.47 -4.40
CA ASN A 73 -17.61 2.34 -4.05
C ASN A 73 -16.41 1.97 -4.92
N HIS A 74 -16.43 2.39 -6.19
CA HIS A 74 -15.30 2.25 -7.09
C HIS A 74 -14.22 3.27 -6.72
N GLY A 75 -13.01 2.78 -6.39
CA GLY A 75 -11.85 3.64 -6.26
C GLY A 75 -11.34 4.07 -7.64
N ASN A 76 -10.82 5.29 -7.73
CA ASN A 76 -10.19 5.85 -8.93
C ASN A 76 -8.73 6.20 -8.63
N ILE A 77 -7.78 5.64 -9.38
CA ILE A 77 -6.35 5.89 -9.19
C ILE A 77 -5.96 7.37 -9.36
N GLU A 78 -6.69 8.11 -10.19
CA GLU A 78 -6.47 9.54 -10.44
C GLU A 78 -6.89 10.42 -9.26
N GLU A 79 -7.73 9.89 -8.37
CA GLU A 79 -8.21 10.58 -7.17
C GLU A 79 -7.38 10.27 -5.93
N VAL A 80 -6.36 9.41 -6.02
CA VAL A 80 -5.54 9.02 -4.87
C VAL A 80 -4.64 10.19 -4.44
N ASN A 81 -4.73 10.56 -3.16
CA ASN A 81 -3.82 11.49 -2.53
C ASN A 81 -2.56 10.77 -2.02
N TYR A 82 -1.51 10.72 -2.85
CA TYR A 82 -0.26 10.04 -2.49
C TYR A 82 0.48 10.67 -1.29
N GLU A 83 0.27 11.96 -1.02
CA GLU A 83 0.87 12.63 0.14
C GLU A 83 0.26 12.09 1.45
N GLU A 84 -1.05 11.92 1.47
CA GLU A 84 -1.78 11.35 2.61
C GLU A 84 -1.43 9.86 2.82
N VAL A 85 -1.29 9.09 1.73
CA VAL A 85 -0.79 7.72 1.78
C VAL A 85 0.60 7.66 2.43
N GLY A 86 1.51 8.55 2.02
CA GLY A 86 2.86 8.63 2.59
C GLY A 86 2.87 8.98 4.07
N ARG A 87 2.07 9.97 4.49
CA ARG A 87 1.93 10.35 5.90
C ARG A 87 1.41 9.20 6.76
N THR A 88 0.39 8.49 6.28
CA THR A 88 -0.25 7.38 7.00
C THR A 88 0.67 6.15 7.11
N ALA A 89 1.54 5.93 6.13
CA ALA A 89 2.51 4.82 6.15
C ALA A 89 3.66 5.03 7.16
N CYS A 90 3.90 6.27 7.60
CA CYS A 90 4.98 6.63 8.53
C CYS A 90 4.54 6.83 9.98
N THR A 91 3.23 6.74 10.26
CA THR A 91 2.62 6.82 11.62
C THR A 91 2.32 5.43 12.17
#